data_AF-R7BK73-F1
#
_entry.id   AF-R7BK73-F1
#
_cell.length_a   1.000
_cell.length_b   1.000
_cell.length_c   1.000
_cell.angle_alpha   90.00
_cell.angle_beta   90.00
_cell.angle_gamma   90.00
#
_symmetry.space_group_name_H-M   'P 1'
#
loop_
_entity.id
_entity.type
_entity.pdbx_description
1 polymer ?
#
loop_
_entity_poly.entity_id
_entity_poly.type
_entity_poly.pdbx_seq_one_letter_code
_entity_poly.pdbx_strand_id
1 'polypeptide(L)'
;MISILEYNQEEEEEEKKLRAAEYQIGYNEGHNDGRNEGQKIKQNILINNYMSKKNVSLEEACDTLGVSLEEYHEAEKFLKNN
;
A
#
# COMPACT_ATOMS: atom_id res chain seq x y z
N MET A 1 -49.72 8.24 -10.82
CA MET A 1 -48.99 7.01 -11.17
C MET A 1 -47.68 7.47 -11.77
N ILE A 2 -46.58 7.35 -11.05
CA ILE A 2 -45.25 7.76 -11.56
C ILE A 2 -44.90 6.75 -12.65
N SER A 3 -44.67 7.25 -13.86
CA SER A 3 -44.35 6.44 -15.03
C SER A 3 -42.96 5.81 -14.84
N ILE A 4 -42.81 4.54 -15.19
CA ILE A 4 -41.53 3.79 -15.18
C ILE A 4 -40.50 4.39 -16.17
N LEU A 5 -40.84 5.48 -16.87
CA LEU A 5 -40.08 6.09 -17.96
C LEU A 5 -39.54 7.50 -17.66
N GLU A 6 -39.70 8.04 -16.47
CA GLU A 6 -39.02 9.29 -16.07
C GLU A 6 -37.83 8.97 -15.18
N TYR A 7 -36.90 8.18 -15.71
CA TYR A 7 -35.52 8.22 -15.24
C TYR A 7 -34.98 9.56 -15.73
N ASN A 8 -34.89 10.53 -14.83
CA ASN A 8 -34.49 11.88 -15.19
C ASN A 8 -33.01 11.84 -15.61
N GLN A 9 -32.62 12.53 -16.69
CA GLN A 9 -31.22 12.55 -17.16
C GLN A 9 -30.22 12.92 -16.04
N GLU A 10 -30.67 13.71 -15.09
CA GLU A 10 -29.95 14.11 -13.89
C GLU A 10 -29.64 12.91 -12.95
N GLU A 11 -30.59 12.01 -12.72
CA GLU A 11 -30.37 10.80 -11.90
C GLU A 11 -29.36 9.86 -12.57
N GLU A 12 -29.40 9.72 -13.90
CA GLU A 12 -28.41 8.90 -14.64
C GLU A 12 -27.00 9.51 -14.57
N GLU A 13 -26.88 10.84 -14.61
CA GLU A 13 -25.60 11.52 -14.43
C GLU A 13 -25.07 11.38 -12.99
N GLU A 14 -25.95 11.43 -11.99
CA GLU A 14 -25.58 11.18 -10.60
C GLU A 14 -25.09 9.74 -10.38
N GLU A 15 -25.79 8.73 -10.91
CA GLU A 15 -25.33 7.33 -10.83
C GLU A 15 -23.98 7.10 -11.52
N LYS A 16 -23.75 7.72 -12.68
CA LYS A 16 -22.45 7.66 -13.37
C LYS A 16 -21.34 8.30 -12.54
N LYS A 17 -21.61 9.43 -11.89
CA LYS A 17 -20.65 10.09 -10.98
C LYS A 17 -20.35 9.19 -9.78
N LEU A 18 -21.37 8.59 -9.17
CA LEU A 18 -21.21 7.65 -8.05
C LEU A 18 -20.36 6.44 -8.46
N ARG A 19 -20.66 5.81 -9.59
CA ARG A 19 -19.87 4.68 -10.11
C ARG A 19 -18.43 5.05 -10.41
N ALA A 20 -18.19 6.23 -10.99
CA ALA A 20 -16.84 6.72 -11.26
C ALA A 20 -16.07 6.96 -9.94
N ALA A 21 -16.74 7.50 -8.92
CA ALA A 21 -16.16 7.69 -7.60
C ALA A 21 -15.80 6.35 -6.93
N GLU A 22 -16.72 5.37 -6.93
CA GLU A 22 -16.46 4.02 -6.40
C GLU A 22 -15.30 3.33 -7.12
N TYR A 23 -15.25 3.42 -8.45
CA TYR A 23 -14.14 2.90 -9.23
C TYR A 23 -12.82 3.58 -8.84
N GLN A 24 -12.82 4.90 -8.71
CA GLN A 24 -11.61 5.66 -8.37
C GLN A 24 -11.13 5.32 -6.95
N ILE A 25 -12.04 5.12 -6.00
CA ILE A 25 -11.72 4.67 -4.65
C ILE A 25 -11.03 3.31 -4.71
N GLY A 26 -11.66 2.32 -5.35
CA GLY A 26 -11.09 0.97 -5.47
C GLY A 26 -9.74 0.96 -6.20
N TYR A 27 -9.59 1.77 -7.25
CA TYR A 27 -8.31 1.92 -7.95
C TYR A 27 -7.23 2.53 -7.03
N ASN A 28 -7.56 3.60 -6.31
CA ASN A 28 -6.63 4.28 -5.42
C ASN A 28 -6.21 3.37 -4.25
N GLU A 29 -7.14 2.62 -3.66
CA GLU A 29 -6.87 1.64 -2.61
C GLU A 29 -5.88 0.59 -3.11
N GLY A 30 -6.21 -0.10 -4.21
CA GLY A 30 -5.32 -1.14 -4.76
C GLY A 30 -3.94 -0.60 -5.19
N HIS A 31 -3.89 0.59 -5.78
CA HIS A 31 -2.64 1.23 -6.15
C HIS A 31 -1.78 1.58 -4.93
N ASN A 32 -2.39 2.15 -3.89
CA ASN A 32 -1.68 2.53 -2.67
C ASN A 32 -1.20 1.30 -1.91
N ASP A 33 -2.02 0.25 -1.81
CA ASP A 33 -1.65 -1.01 -1.15
C ASP A 33 -0.45 -1.65 -1.85
N GLY A 34 -0.50 -1.80 -3.17
CA GLY A 34 0.61 -2.36 -3.94
C GLY A 34 1.88 -1.50 -3.85
N ARG A 35 1.74 -0.17 -3.83
CA ARG A 35 2.87 0.74 -3.64
C ARG A 35 3.49 0.59 -2.25
N ASN A 36 2.67 0.51 -1.21
CA ASN A 36 3.12 0.35 0.18
C ASN A 36 3.83 -1.00 0.36
N GLU A 37 3.27 -2.08 -0.17
CA GLU A 37 3.90 -3.40 -0.14
C GLU A 37 5.25 -3.40 -0.88
N GLY A 38 5.31 -2.81 -2.07
CA GLY A 38 6.56 -2.67 -2.82
C GLY A 38 7.63 -1.86 -2.08
N GLN A 39 7.23 -0.81 -1.35
CA GLN A 39 8.15 -0.03 -0.51
C GLN A 39 8.71 -0.86 0.65
N LYS A 40 7.87 -1.65 1.33
CA LYS A 40 8.29 -2.55 2.41
C LYS A 40 9.28 -3.61 1.93
N ILE A 41 9.01 -4.24 0.77
CA ILE A 41 9.92 -5.21 0.16
C ILE A 41 11.27 -4.56 -0.16
N LYS A 42 11.25 -3.36 -0.77
CA LYS A 42 12.47 -2.63 -1.12
C LYS A 42 13.31 -2.29 0.12
N GLN A 43 12.67 -1.87 1.21
CA GLN A 43 13.34 -1.55 2.47
C GLN A 43 13.99 -2.80 3.07
N ASN A 44 13.28 -3.93 3.10
CA ASN A 44 13.82 -5.20 3.56
C ASN A 44 15.05 -5.66 2.76
N ILE A 45 14.99 -5.53 1.43
CA ILE A 45 16.14 -5.81 0.56
C ILE A 45 17.32 -4.88 0.90
N LEU A 46 17.07 -3.60 1.18
CA LEU A 46 18.13 -2.66 1.54
C LEU A 46 18.80 -3.04 2.87
N ILE A 47 18.00 -3.35 3.89
CA ILE A 47 18.48 -3.78 5.22
C ILE A 47 19.31 -5.06 5.07
N ASN A 48 18.80 -6.08 4.37
CA ASN A 48 19.51 -7.32 4.11
C ASN A 48 20.83 -7.09 3.37
N ASN A 49 20.82 -6.27 2.32
CA ASN A 49 22.04 -5.94 1.57
C ASN A 49 23.07 -5.22 2.44
N TYR A 50 22.62 -4.32 3.33
CA TYR A 50 23.50 -3.61 4.24
C TYR A 50 24.13 -4.58 5.26
N MET A 51 23.29 -5.41 5.90
CA MET A 51 23.74 -6.47 6.81
C MET A 51 24.77 -7.37 6.15
N SER A 52 24.48 -7.93 4.97
CA SER A 52 25.40 -8.84 4.28
C SER A 52 26.70 -8.17 3.85
N LYS A 53 26.68 -6.91 3.42
CA LYS A 53 27.88 -6.19 2.97
C LYS A 53 28.76 -5.72 4.12
N LYS A 54 28.17 -5.36 5.26
CA LYS A 54 28.89 -4.85 6.42
C LYS A 54 29.13 -5.92 7.49
N ASN A 55 28.50 -7.08 7.35
CA ASN A 55 28.51 -8.16 8.32
C ASN A 55 28.07 -7.68 9.72
N VAL A 56 26.96 -6.93 9.75
CA VAL A 56 26.38 -6.31 10.94
C VAL A 56 25.04 -6.95 11.29
N SER A 57 24.57 -6.74 12.52
CA SER A 57 23.26 -7.24 12.97
C SER A 57 22.10 -6.47 12.32
N LEU A 58 20.88 -7.02 12.44
CA LEU A 58 19.66 -6.35 12.00
C LEU A 58 19.43 -5.03 12.74
N GLU A 59 19.69 -5.02 14.04
CA GLU A 59 19.56 -3.83 14.90
C GLU A 59 20.51 -2.72 14.44
N GLU A 60 21.80 -3.03 14.27
CA GLU A 60 22.81 -2.08 13.79
C GLU A 60 22.49 -1.56 12.38
N ALA A 61 21.98 -2.44 11.50
CA ALA A 61 21.56 -2.05 10.16
C ALA A 61 20.38 -1.08 10.20
N CYS A 62 19.35 -1.38 10.98
CA CYS A 62 18.16 -0.54 11.12
C CYS A 62 18.48 0.82 11.77
N ASP A 63 19.31 0.83 12.81
CA ASP A 63 19.78 2.06 13.46
C ASP A 63 20.56 2.94 12.48
N THR A 64 21.45 2.35 11.69
CA THR A 64 22.27 3.10 10.71
C THR A 64 21.41 3.64 9.57
N LEU A 65 20.40 2.88 9.13
CA LEU A 65 19.50 3.26 8.05
C LEU A 65 18.39 4.21 8.50
N GLY A 66 18.28 4.50 9.81
CA GLY A 66 17.25 5.38 10.37
C GLY A 66 15.84 4.80 10.25
N VAL A 67 15.73 3.48 10.37
CA VAL A 67 14.47 2.73 10.28
C VAL A 67 13.69 2.90 11.59
N SER A 68 12.36 3.06 11.49
CA SER A 68 11.49 3.15 12.66
C SER A 68 11.35 1.81 13.40
N LEU A 69 10.84 1.85 14.63
CA LEU A 69 10.63 0.63 15.43
C LEU A 69 9.61 -0.30 14.78
N GLU A 70 8.56 0.25 14.18
CA GLU A 70 7.55 -0.52 13.45
C GLU A 70 8.16 -1.25 12.25
N GLU A 71 8.94 -0.54 11.43
CA GLU A 71 9.61 -1.11 10.26
C GLU A 71 10.68 -2.14 10.67
N TYR A 72 11.35 -1.95 11.82
CA TYR A 72 12.26 -2.93 12.40
C TYR A 72 11.52 -4.25 12.69
N HIS A 73 10.36 -4.19 13.34
CA HIS A 73 9.56 -5.39 13.62
C HIS A 73 9.03 -6.06 12.34
N GLU A 74 8.70 -5.27 11.32
CA GLU A 74 8.35 -5.83 10.01
C GLU A 74 9.54 -6.54 9.36
N ALA A 75 10.73 -5.93 9.43
CA ALA A 75 11.95 -6.54 8.89
C ALA A 75 12.34 -7.83 9.63
N GLU A 76 12.18 -7.84 10.95
CA GLU A 76 12.41 -9.03 11.77
C GLU A 76 11.48 -10.18 11.38
N LYS A 77 10.18 -9.90 11.14
CA LYS A 77 9.22 -10.89 10.65
C LYS A 77 9.57 -11.37 9.24
N PHE A 78 9.95 -10.46 8.36
CA PHE A 78 10.32 -10.79 6.98
C PHE A 78 11.55 -11.70 6.91
N LEU A 79 12.53 -11.48 7.81
CA LEU A 79 13.72 -12.32 7.93
C LEU A 79 13.39 -13.71 8.47
N LYS A 80 12.44 -13.84 9.41
CA LYS A 80 12.02 -15.12 9.99
C LYS A 80 11.17 -15.97 9.04
N ASN A 81 10.50 -15.34 8.07
CA ASN A 81 9.60 -15.99 7.12
C ASN A 81 10.26 -16.33 5.78
N ASN A 82 11.53 -15.92 5.55
CA ASN A 82 12.38 -16.34 4.43
C ASN A 82 13.38 -17.40 4.89
#